data_AF-A0AA51CAA7-F1
#
_entry.id   AF-A0AA51CAA7-F1
#
_cell.length_a   1.000
_cell.length_b   1.000
_cell.length_c   1.000
_cell.angle_alpha   90.00
_cell.angle_beta   90.00
_cell.angle_gamma   90.00
#
_symmetry.space_group_name_H-M   'P 1'
#
loop_
_entity.id
_entity.type
_entity.pdbx_description
1 polymer ?
#
loop_
_entity_poly.entity_id
_entity_poly.type
_entity_poly.pdbx_seq_one_letter_code
_entity_poly.pdbx_strand_id
1 'polypeptide(L)'
;MKTSYFAHKEAISNPDSVAICRGVPSWFKGRIYSPLAPSWELLQQGKRSKIPPHVCALEYYKEVLSLLNPSQVYKDLGENAILLCWEKPGDFCHRRIVAVWLEKKLNVRVPELDYENLLFDDYDVDIETFLKTVL
;
A
#
# COMPACT_ATOMS: atom_id res chain seq x y z
N MET A 1 10.41 7.80 0.84
CA MET A 1 9.66 6.67 0.25
C MET A 1 8.39 7.22 -0.37
N LYS A 2 7.84 6.62 -1.42
CA LYS A 2 6.58 7.03 -2.06
C LYS A 2 5.71 5.83 -2.43
N THR A 3 4.45 6.05 -2.79
CA THR A 3 3.61 5.06 -3.50
C THR A 3 3.34 5.49 -4.93
N SER A 4 3.06 4.52 -5.81
CA SER A 4 2.56 4.77 -7.16
C SER A 4 1.89 3.51 -7.73
N TYR A 5 1.59 3.51 -9.02
CA TYR A 5 0.88 2.44 -9.71
C TYR A 5 1.62 2.01 -10.99
N PHE A 6 1.38 0.78 -11.45
CA PHE A 6 2.14 0.17 -12.54
C PHE A 6 2.12 0.93 -13.87
N ALA A 7 1.04 1.67 -14.16
CA ALA A 7 0.93 2.46 -15.39
C ALA A 7 1.60 3.84 -15.29
N HIS A 8 2.18 4.20 -14.14
CA HIS A 8 2.94 5.44 -13.98
C HIS A 8 4.35 5.30 -14.58
N LYS A 9 4.64 6.08 -15.63
CA LYS A 9 5.89 5.94 -16.40
C LYS A 9 7.15 6.20 -15.58
N GLU A 10 7.15 7.26 -14.78
CA GLU A 10 8.35 7.61 -13.98
C GLU A 10 8.57 6.60 -12.86
N ALA A 11 7.48 6.08 -12.28
CA ALA A 11 7.59 5.08 -11.24
C ALA A 11 8.13 3.78 -11.82
N ILE A 12 7.60 3.32 -12.96
CA ILE A 12 8.00 2.03 -13.53
C ILE A 12 9.46 2.01 -14.04
N SER A 13 9.98 3.17 -14.43
CA SER A 13 11.38 3.34 -14.84
C SER A 13 12.34 3.56 -13.66
N ASN A 14 11.84 3.74 -12.44
CA ASN A 14 12.67 3.98 -11.26
C ASN A 14 13.29 2.66 -10.75
N PRO A 15 14.62 2.59 -10.53
CA PRO A 15 15.29 1.38 -10.06
C PRO A 15 14.91 0.96 -8.63
N ASP A 16 14.41 1.90 -7.82
CA ASP A 16 13.94 1.67 -6.45
C ASP A 16 12.45 1.29 -6.38
N SER A 17 11.80 1.08 -7.52
CA SER A 17 10.41 0.61 -7.54
C SER A 17 10.27 -0.83 -7.05
N VAL A 18 9.31 -1.03 -6.15
CA VAL A 18 9.04 -2.30 -5.48
C VAL A 18 7.57 -2.66 -5.64
N ALA A 19 7.30 -3.79 -6.30
CA ALA A 19 5.96 -4.36 -6.32
C ALA A 19 5.62 -4.99 -4.96
N ILE A 20 4.50 -4.58 -4.37
CA ILE A 20 4.02 -5.08 -3.07
C ILE A 20 2.70 -5.85 -3.20
N CYS A 21 2.29 -6.20 -4.41
CA CYS A 21 1.02 -6.87 -4.70
C CYS A 21 1.21 -8.37 -4.98
N ARG A 22 0.14 -9.16 -4.81
CA ARG A 22 0.15 -10.60 -5.11
C ARG A 22 0.26 -10.92 -6.59
N GLY A 23 -0.49 -10.20 -7.44
CA GLY A 23 -0.51 -10.39 -8.89
C GLY A 23 0.43 -9.43 -9.61
N VAL A 24 1.74 -9.64 -9.49
CA VAL A 24 2.75 -8.80 -10.16
C VAL A 24 2.64 -8.97 -11.68
N PRO A 25 2.59 -7.89 -12.48
CA PRO A 25 2.58 -8.00 -13.94
C PRO A 25 3.80 -8.77 -14.47
N SER A 26 3.60 -9.67 -15.43
CA SER A 26 4.68 -10.51 -16.00
C SER A 26 5.80 -9.70 -16.65
N TRP A 27 5.48 -8.49 -17.12
CA TRP A 27 6.42 -7.55 -17.73
C TRP A 27 7.22 -6.74 -16.69
N PHE A 28 6.79 -6.69 -15.42
CA PHE A 28 7.54 -5.99 -14.38
C PHE A 28 8.73 -6.85 -13.92
N LYS A 29 9.93 -6.30 -14.02
CA LYS A 29 11.19 -6.98 -13.68
C LYS A 29 11.93 -6.36 -12.49
N GLY A 30 11.29 -5.42 -11.80
CA GLY A 30 11.86 -4.76 -10.63
C GLY A 30 11.77 -5.60 -9.36
N ARG A 31 12.08 -4.97 -8.22
CA ARG A 31 12.05 -5.62 -6.90
C ARG A 31 10.63 -6.02 -6.53
N ILE A 32 10.48 -7.15 -5.86
CA ILE A 32 9.20 -7.62 -5.33
C ILE A 32 9.35 -7.81 -3.82
N TYR A 33 8.45 -7.21 -3.04
CA TYR A 33 8.39 -7.38 -1.60
C TYR A 33 7.06 -8.03 -1.22
N SER A 34 7.03 -9.35 -1.32
CA SER A 34 5.87 -10.20 -1.09
C SER A 34 5.32 -10.23 0.36
N PRO A 35 6.06 -9.88 1.44
CA PRO A 35 5.49 -9.81 2.78
C PRO A 35 4.32 -8.82 2.92
N LEU A 36 4.28 -7.77 2.09
CA LEU A 36 3.18 -6.79 2.08
C LEU A 36 2.01 -7.20 1.18
N ALA A 37 2.11 -8.30 0.44
CA ALA A 37 1.06 -8.71 -0.49
C ALA A 37 -0.18 -9.23 0.25
N PRO A 38 -1.38 -8.67 0.04
CA PRO A 38 -2.63 -9.23 0.54
C PRO A 38 -2.80 -10.70 0.13
N SER A 39 -3.57 -11.48 0.90
CA SER A 39 -3.97 -12.82 0.48
C SER A 39 -4.93 -12.79 -0.71
N TRP A 40 -5.00 -13.90 -1.45
CA TRP A 40 -5.97 -14.05 -2.53
C TRP A 40 -7.42 -14.01 -2.03
N GLU A 41 -7.66 -14.45 -0.80
CA GLU A 41 -8.98 -14.38 -0.18
C GLU A 41 -9.41 -12.92 0.02
N LEU A 42 -8.57 -12.11 0.65
CA LEU A 42 -8.84 -10.70 0.89
C LEU A 42 -9.04 -9.91 -0.43
N LEU A 43 -8.20 -10.17 -1.43
CA LEU A 43 -8.35 -9.58 -2.78
C LEU A 43 -9.69 -9.95 -3.42
N GLN A 44 -10.14 -11.19 -3.28
CA GLN A 44 -11.43 -11.62 -3.83
C GLN A 44 -12.62 -11.03 -3.09
N GLN A 45 -12.53 -10.87 -1.77
CA GLN A 45 -13.58 -10.23 -0.96
C GLN A 45 -13.73 -8.75 -1.35
N GLY A 46 -12.62 -8.02 -1.48
CA GLY A 46 -12.62 -6.62 -1.92
C GLY A 46 -13.13 -6.43 -3.35
N LYS A 47 -12.62 -7.21 -4.32
CA LYS A 47 -13.01 -7.07 -5.74
C LYS A 47 -14.47 -7.41 -6.04
N ARG A 48 -15.07 -8.30 -5.26
CA ARG A 48 -16.49 -8.66 -5.41
C ARG A 48 -17.42 -7.71 -4.65
N SER A 49 -16.90 -6.58 -4.15
CA SER A 49 -17.61 -5.63 -3.28
C SER A 49 -18.35 -6.32 -2.13
N LYS A 50 -17.81 -7.46 -1.65
CA LYS A 50 -18.44 -8.21 -0.56
C LYS A 50 -18.29 -7.50 0.77
N ILE A 51 -17.27 -6.65 0.89
CA ILE A 51 -16.97 -5.86 2.07
C ILE A 51 -16.61 -4.42 1.69
N PRO A 52 -16.99 -3.41 2.51
CA PRO A 52 -16.59 -2.03 2.31
C PRO A 52 -15.06 -1.82 2.36
N PRO A 53 -14.52 -0.74 1.75
CA PRO A 53 -13.09 -0.42 1.76
C PRO A 53 -12.46 -0.38 3.17
N HIS A 54 -13.13 0.25 4.14
CA HIS A 54 -12.65 0.32 5.52
C HIS A 54 -12.54 -1.07 6.19
N VAL A 55 -13.49 -1.98 5.92
CA VAL A 55 -13.43 -3.36 6.42
C VAL A 55 -12.26 -4.09 5.79
N CYS A 56 -12.10 -3.95 4.47
CA CYS A 56 -10.97 -4.53 3.74
C CYS A 56 -9.63 -4.03 4.31
N ALA A 57 -9.53 -2.75 4.65
CA ALA A 57 -8.32 -2.18 5.24
C ALA A 57 -8.01 -2.75 6.62
N LEU A 58 -9.03 -2.91 7.48
CA LEU A 58 -8.87 -3.50 8.80
C LEU A 58 -8.43 -4.97 8.71
N GLU A 59 -9.05 -5.76 7.83
CA GLU A 59 -8.67 -7.16 7.62
C GLU A 59 -7.25 -7.28 7.06
N TYR A 60 -6.86 -6.40 6.11
CA TYR A 60 -5.49 -6.33 5.62
C TYR A 60 -4.48 -6.05 6.74
N TYR A 61 -4.80 -5.10 7.63
CA TYR A 61 -3.93 -4.82 8.77
C TYR A 61 -3.77 -6.05 9.67
N LYS A 62 -4.87 -6.68 10.08
CA LYS A 62 -4.84 -7.84 10.98
C LYS A 62 -4.04 -8.99 10.36
N GLU A 63 -4.33 -9.32 9.11
CA GLU A 63 -3.73 -10.48 8.44
C GLU A 63 -2.26 -10.25 8.09
N VAL A 64 -1.88 -9.02 7.71
CA VAL A 64 -0.56 -8.75 7.13
C VAL A 64 0.25 -7.81 8.02
N LEU A 65 -0.19 -6.56 8.19
CA LEU A 65 0.65 -5.52 8.78
C LEU A 65 0.91 -5.72 10.28
N SER A 66 -0.06 -6.28 11.02
CA SER A 66 0.05 -6.52 12.46
C SER A 66 1.10 -7.57 12.81
N LEU A 67 1.49 -8.39 11.84
CA LEU A 67 2.49 -9.45 11.98
C LEU A 67 3.91 -8.97 11.61
N LEU A 68 4.04 -7.73 11.13
CA LEU A 68 5.30 -7.17 10.62
C LEU A 68 5.85 -6.08 11.53
N ASN A 69 7.18 -5.98 11.58
CA ASN A 69 7.85 -4.87 12.23
C ASN A 69 7.98 -3.69 11.24
N PRO A 70 7.40 -2.51 11.52
CA PRO A 70 7.41 -1.39 10.58
C PRO A 70 8.82 -0.89 10.27
N SER A 71 9.71 -0.81 11.27
CA SER A 71 11.10 -0.37 11.08
C SER A 71 11.87 -1.34 10.19
N GLN A 72 11.64 -2.66 10.34
CA GLN A 72 12.27 -3.66 9.50
C GLN A 72 11.75 -3.58 8.06
N VAL A 73 10.42 -3.48 7.87
CA VAL A 73 9.82 -3.31 6.53
C VAL A 73 10.36 -2.07 5.85
N TYR A 74 10.43 -0.94 6.55
CA TYR A 74 10.94 0.30 5.99
C TYR A 74 12.42 0.17 5.57
N LYS A 75 13.25 -0.48 6.40
CA LYS A 75 14.65 -0.77 6.08
C LYS A 75 14.80 -1.70 4.88
N ASP A 76 14.01 -2.76 4.79
CA ASP A 76 14.06 -3.72 3.69
C ASP A 76 13.66 -3.08 2.34
N LEU A 77 12.66 -2.20 2.37
CA LEU A 77 12.21 -1.47 1.19
C LEU A 77 13.26 -0.44 0.77
N GLY A 78 13.83 0.29 1.72
CA GLY A 78 14.77 1.38 1.50
C GLY A 78 14.06 2.74 1.41
N GLU A 79 14.74 3.80 1.86
CA GLU A 79 14.17 5.14 2.01
C GLU A 79 13.66 5.75 0.69
N ASN A 80 14.26 5.38 -0.44
CA ASN A 80 13.89 5.90 -1.76
C ASN A 80 12.84 5.04 -2.48
N ALA A 81 12.37 3.96 -1.87
CA ALA A 81 11.47 3.01 -2.53
C ALA A 81 10.18 3.68 -3.03
N ILE A 82 9.71 3.22 -4.19
CA ILE A 82 8.38 3.52 -4.71
C ILE A 82 7.53 2.24 -4.67
N LEU A 83 6.52 2.22 -3.81
CA LEU A 83 5.67 1.05 -3.62
C LEU A 83 4.60 0.99 -4.72
N LEU A 84 4.63 -0.07 -5.52
CA LEU A 84 3.77 -0.27 -6.68
C LEU A 84 2.62 -1.25 -6.43
N CYS A 85 1.44 -0.90 -6.95
CA CYS A 85 0.28 -1.76 -7.15
C CYS A 85 -0.47 -1.36 -8.44
N TRP A 86 -1.68 -1.87 -8.66
CA TRP A 86 -2.44 -1.72 -9.91
C TRP A 86 -3.26 -0.45 -10.00
N GLU A 87 -3.98 -0.13 -8.93
CA GLU A 87 -5.03 0.88 -8.91
C GLU A 87 -4.43 2.29 -9.07
N LYS A 88 -5.08 3.19 -9.80
CA LYS A 88 -4.60 4.57 -9.99
C LYS A 88 -4.74 5.40 -8.69
N PRO A 89 -4.19 6.61 -8.60
CA PRO A 89 -4.43 7.52 -7.48
C PRO A 89 -5.93 7.83 -7.36
N GLY A 90 -6.41 7.93 -6.11
CA GLY A 90 -7.84 8.06 -5.78
C GLY A 90 -8.63 6.74 -5.72
N ASP A 91 -8.14 5.65 -6.31
CA ASP A 91 -8.79 4.34 -6.19
C ASP A 91 -8.29 3.60 -4.93
N PHE A 92 -9.19 2.93 -4.20
CA PHE A 92 -8.82 2.15 -3.02
C PHE A 92 -7.79 1.06 -3.34
N CYS A 93 -6.67 1.08 -2.62
CA CYS A 93 -5.56 0.14 -2.79
C CYS A 93 -4.78 -0.07 -1.50
N HIS A 94 -4.31 -1.29 -1.25
CA HIS A 94 -3.54 -1.62 -0.05
C HIS A 94 -2.23 -0.83 0.07
N ARG A 95 -1.64 -0.38 -1.05
CA ARG A 95 -0.40 0.43 -1.01
C ARG A 95 -0.57 1.71 -0.19
N ARG A 96 -1.76 2.31 -0.21
CA ARG A 96 -2.05 3.52 0.57
C ARG A 96 -2.22 3.19 2.05
N ILE A 97 -2.74 2.01 2.37
CA ILE A 97 -2.82 1.50 3.75
C ILE A 97 -1.41 1.28 4.32
N VAL A 98 -0.51 0.68 3.53
CA VAL A 98 0.91 0.53 3.90
C VAL A 98 1.56 1.88 4.16
N ALA A 99 1.32 2.87 3.29
CA ALA A 99 1.85 4.22 3.48
C ALA A 99 1.42 4.81 4.83
N VAL A 100 0.12 4.83 5.12
CA VAL A 100 -0.41 5.35 6.40
C VAL A 100 0.17 4.60 7.60
N TRP A 101 0.25 3.28 7.52
CA TRP A 101 0.83 2.47 8.59
C TRP A 101 2.29 2.85 8.88
N LEU A 102 3.12 3.01 7.84
CA LEU A 102 4.51 3.44 7.99
C LEU A 102 4.62 4.88 8.51
N GLU A 103 3.83 5.81 7.96
CA GLU A 103 3.81 7.22 8.39
C GLU A 103 3.48 7.33 9.88
N LYS A 104 2.50 6.56 10.37
CA LYS A 104 2.08 6.60 11.78
C LYS A 104 3.04 5.88 12.71
N LYS A 105 3.53 4.70 12.34
CA LYS A 105 4.42 3.92 13.22
C LYS A 105 5.84 4.49 13.28
N LEU A 106 6.29 5.18 12.24
CA LEU A 106 7.68 5.67 12.13
C LEU A 106 7.80 7.19 12.07
N ASN A 107 6.70 7.94 12.05
CA ASN A 107 6.68 9.39 11.91
C ASN A 107 7.45 9.88 10.66
N VAL A 108 7.26 9.18 9.54
CA VAL A 108 7.82 9.51 8.21
C VAL A 108 6.74 10.02 7.28
N ARG A 109 7.11 10.47 6.06
CA ARG A 109 6.17 10.84 4.99
C ARG A 109 6.28 9.86 3.83
N VAL A 110 5.14 9.33 3.36
CA VAL A 110 5.03 8.37 2.25
C VAL A 110 3.92 8.82 1.27
N PRO A 111 4.13 9.95 0.55
CA PRO A 111 3.12 10.49 -0.34
C PRO A 111 2.94 9.61 -1.59
N GLU A 112 1.82 9.81 -2.29
CA GLU A 112 1.66 9.29 -3.65
C GLU A 112 2.42 10.20 -4.63
N LEU A 113 3.25 9.60 -5.48
CA LEU A 113 4.06 10.32 -6.46
C LEU A 113 3.16 11.13 -7.40
N ASP A 114 3.42 12.44 -7.52
CA ASP A 114 2.67 13.44 -8.31
C ASP A 114 1.28 13.79 -7.78
N TYR A 115 0.92 13.25 -6.62
CA TYR A 115 -0.35 13.50 -5.93
C TYR A 115 -0.10 13.73 -4.43
N GLU A 116 0.90 14.53 -4.08
CA GLU A 116 1.32 14.78 -2.69
C GLU A 116 0.24 15.44 -1.82
N ASN A 117 -0.81 15.99 -2.44
CA ASN A 117 -1.96 16.59 -1.76
C ASN A 117 -3.14 15.62 -1.58
N LEU A 118 -3.11 14.42 -2.18
CA LEU A 118 -4.14 13.40 -1.93
C LEU A 118 -3.97 12.86 -0.51
N LEU A 119 -4.98 13.13 0.31
CA LEU A 119 -5.07 12.64 1.67
C LEU A 119 -5.70 11.25 1.66
N PHE A 120 -5.52 10.52 2.75
CA PHE A 120 -6.06 9.16 2.83
C PHE A 120 -7.59 9.13 2.95
N ASP A 121 -8.19 10.19 3.49
CA ASP A 121 -9.65 10.36 3.55
C ASP A 121 -10.29 10.44 2.16
N ASP A 122 -9.49 10.75 1.13
CA ASP A 122 -9.94 10.78 -0.27
C ASP A 122 -10.15 9.38 -0.87
N TYR A 123 -9.90 8.29 -0.12
CA TYR A 123 -9.96 6.90 -0.59
C TYR A 123 -11.16 6.08 -0.05
N ASP A 124 -12.21 6.75 0.45
CA ASP A 124 -13.40 6.13 1.08
C ASP A 124 -13.06 5.17 2.24
N VAL A 125 -11.93 5.42 2.92
CA VAL A 125 -11.55 4.72 4.15
C VAL A 125 -11.72 5.70 5.30
N ASP A 126 -12.56 5.35 6.27
CA ASP A 126 -12.62 6.07 7.54
C ASP A 126 -11.28 5.87 8.28
N ILE A 127 -10.35 6.81 8.05
CA ILE A 127 -9.01 6.72 8.59
C ILE A 127 -9.03 6.81 10.10
N GLU A 128 -9.93 7.59 10.70
CA GLU A 128 -9.98 7.74 12.14
C GLU A 128 -10.34 6.41 12.79
N THR A 129 -11.36 5.73 12.27
CA THR A 129 -11.75 4.40 12.75
C THR A 129 -10.66 3.37 12.51
N PHE A 130 -10.03 3.39 11.33
CA PHE A 130 -8.90 2.51 11.05
C PHE A 130 -7.76 2.75 12.06
N LEU A 131 -7.34 4.00 12.25
CA LEU A 131 -6.24 4.39 13.12
C LEU A 131 -6.52 4.11 14.59
N LYS A 132 -7.74 4.38 15.09
CA LYS A 132 -8.17 4.04 16.46
C LYS A 132 -8.10 2.54 16.75
N THR A 133 -8.12 1.71 15.71
CA THR A 133 -8.08 0.24 15.83
C THR A 133 -6.66 -0.32 15.74
N VAL A 134 -5.73 0.40 15.12
CA VAL A 134 -4.37 -0.10 14.77
C VAL A 134 -3.22 0.62 15.50
N LEU A 135 -3.50 1.73 16.18
CA LEU A 135 -2.58 2.46 17.07
C LEU A 135 -2.97 2.23 18.52
#